data_AF-A0A1V5NPM9-F1
#
_entry.id   AF-A0A1V5NPM9-F1
#
_cell.length_a   1.000
_cell.length_b   1.000
_cell.length_c   1.000
_cell.angle_alpha   90.00
_cell.angle_beta   90.00
_cell.angle_gamma   90.00
#
_symmetry.space_group_name_H-M   'P 1'
#
loop_
_entity.id
_entity.type
_entity.pdbx_description
1 polymer ?
#
loop_
_entity_poly.entity_id
_entity_poly.type
_entity_poly.pdbx_seq_one_letter_code
_entity_poly.pdbx_strand_id
1 'polypeptide(L)' 'MPDVWQMPVVSLPLLDDTGKPIFVIRPVTSENAMTADFFRMDPGQLSQLTSQIEHLDDAGMLLYDVTPKPPATIEWE' A
#
# COMPACT_ATOMS: atom_id res chain seq x y z
N MET A 1 6.01 -17.27 7.35
CA MET A 1 6.36 -15.94 6.82
C MET A 1 5.79 -14.92 7.80
N PRO A 2 6.42 -13.76 8.02
CA PRO A 2 5.84 -12.75 8.91
C PRO A 2 4.48 -12.30 8.35
N ASP A 3 3.47 -12.20 9.21
CA ASP A 3 2.13 -11.75 8.84
C ASP A 3 2.06 -10.22 8.73
N VAL A 4 1.10 -9.72 7.96
CA VAL A 4 0.81 -8.28 7.89
C VAL A 4 0.33 -7.81 9.26
N TRP A 5 1.09 -6.91 9.89
CA TRP A 5 0.71 -6.28 11.16
C TRP A 5 -0.37 -5.24 10.92
N GLN A 6 -0.18 -4.39 9.92
CA GLN A 6 -1.13 -3.35 9.52
C GLN A 6 -0.94 -3.00 8.04
N MET A 7 -2.00 -2.52 7.40
CA MET A 7 -1.97 -2.04 6.02
C MET A 7 -2.81 -0.76 5.88
N PRO A 8 -2.25 0.42 6.19
CA PRO A 8 -2.90 1.69 5.87
C PRO A 8 -3.15 1.82 4.37
N VAL A 9 -4.28 2.42 4.04
CA VAL A 9 -4.66 2.79 2.67
C VAL A 9 -4.87 4.31 2.66
N VAL A 10 -4.17 5.00 1.76
CA VAL A 10 -4.12 6.45 1.74
C VAL A 10 -4.56 6.94 0.37
N SER A 11 -5.54 7.84 0.32
CA SER A 11 -5.87 8.56 -0.91
C SER A 11 -4.92 9.73 -1.07
N LEU A 12 -4.27 9.83 -2.23
CA LEU A 12 -3.46 11.00 -2.56
C LEU A 12 -4.36 12.10 -3.15
N PRO A 13 -4.03 13.39 -2.94
CA PRO A 13 -4.68 14.51 -3.61
C PRO A 13 -4.18 14.65 -5.06
N LEU A 14 -4.07 13.52 -5.77
CA LEU A 14 -3.56 13.38 -7.13
C LEU A 14 -4.50 12.48 -7.93
N LEU A 15 -4.55 12.73 -9.23
CA LEU A 15 -5.25 11.90 -10.20
C LEU A 15 -4.22 11.22 -11.11
N ASP A 16 -4.52 10.03 -11.59
CA ASP A 16 -3.75 9.38 -12.64
C ASP A 16 -4.04 10.00 -14.02
N ASP A 17 -3.43 9.44 -15.06
CA ASP A 17 -3.58 9.89 -16.45
C ASP A 17 -4.99 9.68 -17.03
N THR A 18 -5.81 8.84 -16.38
CA THR A 18 -7.23 8.64 -16.71
C THR A 18 -8.16 9.55 -15.91
N GLY A 19 -7.62 10.35 -14.99
CA GLY A 19 -8.38 11.25 -14.13
C GLY A 19 -8.98 10.58 -12.89
N LYS A 20 -8.54 9.36 -12.53
CA LYS A 20 -9.03 8.63 -11.36
C LYS A 20 -8.14 8.85 -10.13
N PRO A 21 -8.70 8.74 -8.89
CA PRO A 21 -7.93 8.93 -7.66
C PRO A 21 -6.81 7.90 -7.50
N ILE A 22 -5.66 8.35 -6.99
CA ILE A 22 -4.50 7.48 -6.71
C ILE A 22 -4.52 7.07 -5.24
N PHE A 23 -4.27 5.79 -4.98
CA PHE A 23 -4.19 5.22 -3.64
C PHE A 23 -2.80 4.64 -3.35
N VAL A 24 -2.34 4.75 -2.10
CA VAL A 24 -1.15 4.07 -1.60
C VAL A 24 -1.57 2.97 -0.62
N ILE A 25 -1.03 1.77 -0.77
CA ILE A 25 -1.09 0.72 0.25
C ILE A 25 0.26 0.59 0.95
N ARG A 26 0.23 0.47 2.28
CA ARG A 26 1.42 0.35 3.13
C ARG A 26 1.33 -0.86 4.06
N PRO A 27 1.30 -2.10 3.54
CA PRO A 27 1.35 -3.27 4.40
C PRO A 27 2.74 -3.34 5.07
N VAL A 28 2.76 -3.43 6.40
CA VAL A 28 3.98 -3.51 7.19
C VAL A 28 3.98 -4.76 8.07
N THR A 29 5.17 -5.28 8.33
CA THR A 29 5.43 -6.32 9.32
C THR A 29 6.18 -5.71 10.49
N SER A 30 5.77 -6.02 11.71
CA SER A 30 6.42 -5.54 12.93
C SER A 30 6.22 -6.55 14.06
N GLU A 31 7.08 -6.51 15.07
CA GLU A 31 6.89 -7.26 16.32
C GLU A 31 6.42 -6.37 17.48
N ASN A 32 6.70 -5.05 17.41
CA ASN A 32 6.58 -4.13 18.54
C ASN A 32 6.18 -2.70 18.17
N ALA A 33 5.81 -2.45 16.91
CA ALA A 33 5.47 -1.16 16.33
C ALA A 33 6.58 -0.06 16.38
N MET A 34 7.72 -0.29 17.02
CA MET A 34 8.85 0.66 17.04
C MET A 34 9.66 0.60 15.75
N THR A 35 9.79 -0.59 15.18
CA THR A 35 10.40 -0.83 13.87
C THR A 35 9.44 -1.61 12.98
N ALA A 36 9.45 -1.33 11.68
CA ALA A 36 8.62 -2.06 10.74
C ALA A 36 9.30 -2.12 9.37
N ASP A 37 9.25 -3.29 8.74
CA ASP A 37 9.59 -3.45 7.33
C ASP A 37 8.31 -3.46 6.51
N PHE A 38 8.40 -3.05 5.24
CA PHE A 38 7.30 -3.28 4.31
C PHE A 38 7.12 -4.80 4.13
N PHE A 39 5.87 -5.24 4.13
CA PHE A 39 5.53 -6.62 3.82
C PHE A 39 5.93 -6.91 2.37
N ARG A 40 6.59 -8.03 2.11
CA ARG A 40 6.91 -8.46 0.75
C ARG A 40 5.78 -9.34 0.24
N MET A 41 4.75 -8.71 -0.31
CA MET A 41 3.60 -9.42 -0.86
C MET A 41 4.03 -10.30 -2.05
N ASP A 42 3.42 -11.47 -2.17
CA ASP A 42 3.65 -12.35 -3.31
C ASP A 42 3.26 -11.63 -4.62
N PRO A 43 4.11 -11.67 -5.67
CA PRO A 43 3.81 -11.01 -6.93
C PRO A 43 2.49 -11.45 -7.58
N GLY A 44 2.06 -12.69 -7.38
CA GLY A 44 0.77 -13.19 -7.86
C GLY A 44 -0.40 -12.55 -7.13
N GLN A 45 -0.29 -12.42 -5.80
CA GLN A 45 -1.28 -11.70 -4.99
C GLN A 45 -1.35 -10.22 -5.35
N LEU A 46 -0.21 -9.56 -5.57
CA LEU A 46 -0.15 -8.17 -6.05
C LEU A 46 -0.83 -8.03 -7.40
N SER A 47 -0.54 -8.92 -8.35
CA SER A 47 -1.16 -8.91 -9.69
C SER A 47 -2.68 -9.08 -9.61
N GLN A 48 -3.16 -9.97 -8.73
CA GLN A 48 -4.60 -10.16 -8.49
C GLN A 48 -5.24 -8.91 -7.89
N LEU A 49 -4.60 -8.28 -6.90
CA LEU A 49 -5.09 -7.05 -6.28
C LEU A 49 -5.16 -5.90 -7.30
N THR A 50 -4.11 -5.70 -8.09
CA THR A 50 -4.08 -4.67 -9.14
C THR A 50 -5.21 -4.89 -10.14
N SER A 51 -5.41 -6.12 -10.61
CA SER A 51 -6.50 -6.44 -11.54
C SER A 51 -7.88 -6.14 -10.92
N GLN A 52 -8.09 -6.43 -9.64
CA GLN A 52 -9.36 -6.10 -8.97
C GLN A 52 -9.61 -4.59 -8.90
N ILE A 53 -8.57 -3.78 -8.67
CA ILE A 53 -8.69 -2.32 -8.62
C ILE A 53 -8.98 -1.72 -9.99
N GLU A 54 -8.38 -2.25 -11.07
CA GLU A 54 -8.64 -1.78 -12.44
C GLU A 54 -10.11 -1.91 -12.86
N HIS A 55 -10.88 -2.81 -12.22
CA HIS A 55 -12.31 -2.99 -12.48
C HIS A 55 -13.20 -2.01 -11.68
N LEU A 56 -12.62 -1.14 -10.86
CA LEU A 56 -13.36 -0.12 -10.10
C LEU A 56 -13.41 1.20 -10.89
N ASP A 57 -14.57 1.85 -10.88
CA ASP A 57 -14.76 3.13 -11.56
C ASP A 57 -14.13 4.31 -10.79
N ASP A 58 -14.02 4.18 -9.46
CA ASP A 58 -13.61 5.22 -8.51
C ASP A 58 -12.17 5.03 -7.97
N ALA A 59 -11.42 4.06 -8.50
CA ALA A 59 -10.02 3.85 -8.17
C ALA A 59 -9.14 3.80 -9.41
N GLY A 60 -8.07 4.60 -9.36
CA GLY A 60 -7.03 4.65 -10.37
C GLY A 60 -5.81 3.83 -9.96
N MET A 61 -4.64 4.40 -10.18
CA MET A 61 -3.36 3.78 -9.80
C MET A 61 -3.29 3.40 -8.31
N LEU A 62 -2.76 2.20 -8.05
CA LEU A 62 -2.36 1.72 -6.72
C LEU A 62 -0.84 1.75 -6.59
N LEU A 63 -0.33 2.49 -5.60
CA LEU A 63 1.09 2.54 -5.25
C LEU A 63 1.37 1.68 -4.02
N TYR A 64 2.57 1.13 -3.93
CA TYR A 64 3.01 0.31 -2.80
C TYR A 64 4.15 1.01 -2.07
N ASP A 65 3.98 1.32 -0.79
CA ASP A 65 5.03 1.96 -0.01
C ASP A 65 6.05 0.93 0.51
N VAL A 66 7.29 1.07 0.05
CA VAL A 66 8.42 0.19 0.38
C VAL A 66 9.38 0.80 1.42
N THR A 67 8.94 1.84 2.14
CA THR A 67 9.79 2.59 3.07
C THR A 67 9.74 1.97 4.48
N PRO A 68 10.88 1.58 5.08
CA PRO A 68 10.89 1.03 6.45
C PRO A 68 10.61 2.11 7.50
N LYS A 69 10.20 1.66 8.69
CA LYS A 69 10.18 2.45 9.92
C LYS A 69 11.34 1.99 10.82
N PRO A 70 12.29 2.86 11.19
CA PRO A 70 12.57 4.19 10.61
C PRO A 70 13.17 4.11 9.18
N PRO A 71 13.14 5.19 8.36
CA PRO A 71 12.89 6.60 8.75
C PRO A 71 11.41 7.02 8.78
N ALA A 72 10.50 6.24 8.20
CA ALA A 72 9.09 6.61 8.11
C ALA A 72 8.28 6.27 9.38
N THR A 73 7.04 6.73 9.44
CA THR A 73 5.99 6.24 10.35
C THR A 73 5.18 5.12 9.70
N ILE A 74 4.29 4.44 10.46
CA ILE A 74 3.39 3.43 9.87
C ILE A 74 2.27 4.15 9.11
N GLU A 75 1.60 5.10 9.74
CA GLU A 75 0.58 5.92 9.09
C GLU A 75 1.19 7.01 8.20
N TRP A 76 0.38 7.44 7.23
CA TRP A 76 0.54 8.69 6.50
C TRP A 76 -0.54 9.68 6.99
N GLU A 77 -0.20 10.95 7.08
CA GLU A 77 -1.09 12.06 7.45
C GLU A 77 -1.47 12.91 6.22
#